data_AF-A0A9E4BYA9-F1
#
_entry.id   AF-A0A9E4BYA9-F1
#
_cell.length_a   1.000
_cell.length_b   1.000
_cell.length_c   1.000
_cell.angle_alpha   90.00
_cell.angle_beta   90.00
_cell.angle_gamma   90.00
#
_symmetry.space_group_name_H-M   'P 1'
#
loop_
_entity.id
_entity.type
_entity.pdbx_description
1 polymer ?
#
loop_
_entity_poly.entity_id
_entity_poly.type
_entity_poly.pdbx_seq_one_letter_code
_entity_poly.pdbx_strand_id
1 'polypeptide(L)'
;METHAIRRVDIAVYSPDRKLQLVVEIKNKLGASTEWVTRMRHNLLTHSFIPHVPYFLLVLPDFFHLWRDTTPMNSLAKPDYEIEAAKILAPYLKPTRSLNNLRSCLEIPGVLRARAKARRTRRAKPAILLNMGGFAQRRPPCLQPRESHQGFSDSFYSWLEDIVRTDLQQNSVDPNLQWLFDSGLYEAIAHGSVAIEDTV
;
A
#
# COMPACT_ATOMS: atom_id res chain seq x y z
N MET A 1 30.80 -9.34 -19.13
CA MET A 1 30.34 -9.65 -17.77
C MET A 1 29.04 -8.92 -17.58
N GLU A 2 27.92 -9.58 -17.84
CA GLU A 2 26.60 -9.02 -17.58
C GLU A 2 26.47 -8.85 -16.06
N THR A 3 26.52 -7.60 -15.60
CA THR A 3 26.09 -7.25 -14.25
C THR A 3 24.61 -7.63 -14.16
N HIS A 4 24.30 -8.77 -13.56
CA HIS A 4 22.95 -9.02 -13.06
C HIS A 4 22.57 -7.82 -12.21
N ALA A 5 21.68 -6.97 -12.74
CA ALA A 5 21.18 -5.82 -12.03
C ALA A 5 20.53 -6.35 -10.76
N ILE A 6 21.22 -6.19 -9.63
CA ILE A 6 20.69 -6.48 -8.30
C ILE A 6 19.44 -5.63 -8.20
N ARG A 7 18.27 -6.26 -8.17
CA ARG A 7 17.02 -5.53 -8.01
C ARG A 7 16.96 -5.09 -6.55
N ARG A 8 17.43 -3.86 -6.31
CA ARG A 8 17.41 -3.24 -4.99
C ARG A 8 15.96 -2.90 -4.65
N VAL A 9 15.67 -3.01 -3.37
CA VAL A 9 14.39 -2.64 -2.77
C VAL A 9 14.23 -1.12 -2.85
N ASP A 10 13.01 -0.61 -2.92
CA ASP A 10 12.81 0.84 -3.13
C ASP A 10 13.45 1.69 -2.01
N ILE A 11 13.35 1.23 -0.74
CA ILE A 11 13.94 1.92 0.41
C ILE A 11 14.57 0.92 1.39
N ALA A 12 15.74 1.27 1.91
CA ALA A 12 16.43 0.58 2.99
C ALA A 12 16.56 1.48 4.22
N VAL A 13 16.30 0.94 5.42
CA VAL A 13 16.46 1.67 6.68
C VAL A 13 17.45 0.95 7.58
N TYR A 14 18.42 1.71 8.06
CA TYR A 14 19.51 1.24 8.89
C TYR A 14 19.37 1.75 10.31
N SER A 15 19.70 0.93 11.30
CA SER A 15 19.85 1.38 12.70
C SER A 15 21.02 2.37 12.86
N PRO A 16 21.15 3.06 14.02
CA PRO A 16 22.26 3.98 14.29
C PRO A 16 23.65 3.36 14.12
N ASP A 17 23.77 2.05 14.37
CA ASP A 17 24.99 1.27 14.18
C ASP A 17 25.23 0.80 12.73
N ARG A 18 24.45 1.32 11.78
CA ARG A 18 24.49 1.05 10.33
C ARG A 18 24.16 -0.40 9.93
N LYS A 19 23.48 -1.16 10.78
CA LYS A 19 22.91 -2.46 10.38
C LYS A 19 21.60 -2.25 9.63
N LEU A 20 21.38 -3.01 8.57
CA LEU A 20 20.12 -2.99 7.82
C LEU A 20 19.02 -3.65 8.66
N GLN A 21 17.97 -2.89 8.99
CA GLN A 21 16.89 -3.33 9.88
C GLN A 21 15.59 -3.55 9.12
N LEU A 22 15.27 -2.63 8.22
CA LEU A 22 14.01 -2.63 7.48
C LEU A 22 14.28 -2.46 5.98
N VAL A 23 13.61 -3.31 5.21
CA VAL A 23 13.50 -3.19 3.77
C VAL A 23 12.06 -2.82 3.42
N VAL A 24 11.88 -1.85 2.54
CA VAL A 24 10.58 -1.39 2.08
C VAL A 24 10.45 -1.56 0.58
N GLU A 25 9.34 -2.16 0.17
CA GLU A 25 8.90 -2.20 -1.22
C GLU A 25 7.61 -1.37 -1.35
N ILE A 26 7.56 -0.48 -2.33
CA ILE A 26 6.40 0.36 -2.61
C ILE A 26 5.72 -0.14 -3.90
N LYS A 27 4.40 -0.29 -3.84
CA LYS A 27 3.60 -0.69 -5.01
C LYS A 27 2.33 0.11 -5.10
N ASN A 28 2.03 0.62 -6.29
CA ASN A 28 0.76 1.31 -6.55
C ASN A 28 -0.33 0.30 -6.96
N LYS A 29 -0.83 -0.46 -5.98
CA LYS A 29 -1.94 -1.40 -6.19
C LYS A 29 -3.03 -1.19 -5.13
N LEU A 30 -4.23 -0.86 -5.60
CA LEU A 30 -5.43 -0.77 -4.78
C LEU A 30 -6.13 -2.13 -4.66
N GLY A 31 -6.80 -2.36 -3.54
CA GLY A 31 -7.63 -3.52 -3.26
C GLY A 31 -6.85 -4.84 -3.35
N ALA A 32 -5.59 -4.84 -2.91
CA ALA A 32 -4.79 -6.06 -2.87
C ALA A 32 -5.35 -7.03 -1.83
N SER A 33 -5.52 -8.29 -2.21
CA SER A 33 -5.89 -9.34 -1.26
C SER A 33 -4.66 -9.80 -0.47
N THR A 34 -4.88 -10.37 0.72
CA THR A 34 -3.81 -10.92 1.54
C THR A 34 -3.01 -11.99 0.79
N GLU A 35 -3.64 -12.78 -0.09
CA GLU A 35 -2.93 -13.77 -0.92
C GLU A 35 -1.98 -13.10 -1.91
N TRP A 36 -2.39 -11.99 -2.52
CA TRP A 36 -1.53 -11.23 -3.43
C TRP A 36 -0.35 -10.63 -2.68
N VAL A 37 -0.60 -10.03 -1.52
CA VAL A 37 0.41 -9.41 -0.64
C VAL A 37 1.46 -10.45 -0.22
N THR A 38 1.00 -11.60 0.25
CA THR A 38 1.84 -12.75 0.64
C THR A 38 2.66 -13.28 -0.54
N ARG A 39 2.02 -13.47 -1.70
CA ARG A 39 2.70 -13.95 -2.91
C ARG A 39 3.74 -12.95 -3.40
N MET A 40 3.47 -11.64 -3.30
CA MET A 40 4.42 -10.60 -3.69
C MET A 40 5.69 -10.66 -2.84
N ARG A 41 5.57 -10.70 -1.51
CA ARG A 41 6.73 -10.87 -0.62
C ARG A 41 7.50 -12.13 -0.94
N HIS A 42 6.81 -13.27 -1.09
CA HIS A 42 7.47 -14.53 -1.48
C HIS A 42 8.29 -14.37 -2.76
N ASN A 43 7.70 -13.82 -3.81
CA ASN A 43 8.39 -13.63 -5.09
C ASN A 43 9.63 -12.74 -4.96
N LEU A 44 9.58 -11.70 -4.12
CA LEU A 44 10.70 -10.80 -3.87
C LEU A 44 11.82 -11.52 -3.09
N LEU A 45 11.47 -12.24 -2.02
CA LEU A 45 12.45 -13.00 -1.23
C LEU A 45 13.11 -14.13 -2.04
N THR A 46 12.37 -14.78 -2.93
CA THR A 46 12.91 -15.90 -3.72
C THR A 46 13.67 -15.46 -4.97
N HIS A 47 13.41 -14.28 -5.52
CA HIS A 47 13.99 -13.87 -6.82
C HIS A 47 14.79 -12.56 -6.79
N SER A 48 14.74 -11.76 -5.72
CA SER A 48 15.29 -10.38 -5.73
C SER A 48 16.52 -10.16 -4.84
N PHE A 49 17.26 -11.21 -4.46
CA PHE A 49 18.49 -11.11 -3.63
C PHE A 49 18.33 -10.19 -2.40
N ILE A 50 17.13 -10.17 -1.80
CA ILE A 50 16.87 -9.38 -0.60
C ILE A 50 17.61 -10.06 0.56
N PRO A 51 18.54 -9.37 1.24
CA PRO A 51 19.21 -9.95 2.40
C PRO A 51 18.18 -10.27 3.50
N HIS A 52 18.49 -11.22 4.36
CA HIS A 52 17.68 -11.45 5.55
C HIS A 52 17.74 -10.21 6.42
N VAL A 53 16.57 -9.66 6.76
CA VAL A 53 16.43 -8.46 7.58
C VAL A 53 15.37 -8.70 8.65
N PRO A 54 15.45 -8.03 9.81
CA PRO A 54 14.45 -8.18 10.86
C PRO A 54 13.03 -7.79 10.42
N TYR A 55 12.90 -6.79 9.54
CA TYR A 55 11.60 -6.26 9.09
C TYR A 55 11.50 -6.12 7.57
N PHE A 56 10.34 -6.49 7.03
CA PHE A 56 9.96 -6.21 5.65
C PHE A 56 8.61 -5.51 5.61
N LEU A 57 8.53 -4.39 4.88
CA LEU A 57 7.33 -3.58 4.74
C LEU A 57 6.92 -3.48 3.28
N LEU A 58 5.71 -3.97 2.95
CA LEU A 58 5.08 -3.70 1.66
C LEU A 58 4.09 -2.54 1.81
N VAL A 59 4.31 -1.49 1.04
CA VAL A 59 3.57 -0.24 1.12
C VAL A 59 2.63 -0.12 -0.08
N LEU A 60 1.33 -0.15 0.19
CA LEU A 60 0.27 0.06 -0.79
C LEU A 60 -0.55 1.31 -0.43
N PRO A 61 -1.28 1.93 -1.39
CA PRO A 61 -2.06 3.13 -1.09
C PRO A 61 -3.21 2.90 -0.10
N ASP A 62 -3.69 1.65 0.04
CA ASP A 62 -4.74 1.31 1.00
C ASP A 62 -4.16 0.87 2.35
N PHE A 63 -3.10 0.07 2.33
CA PHE A 63 -2.56 -0.58 3.53
C PHE A 63 -1.03 -0.70 3.51
N PHE A 64 -0.43 -0.62 4.70
CA PHE A 64 0.92 -1.05 4.97
C PHE A 64 0.88 -2.47 5.53
N HIS A 65 1.74 -3.35 5.01
CA HIS A 65 1.84 -4.74 5.44
C HIS A 65 3.24 -5.01 5.98
N LEU A 66 3.33 -5.24 7.30
CA LEU A 66 4.59 -5.51 7.98
C LEU A 66 4.74 -7.01 8.25
N TRP A 67 5.94 -7.53 7.99
CA TRP A 67 6.37 -8.81 8.52
C TRP A 67 7.58 -8.61 9.40
N ARG A 68 7.56 -9.29 10.54
CA ARG A 68 8.71 -9.52 11.40
C ARG A 68 9.38 -10.82 10.98
N ASP A 69 10.68 -10.91 11.22
CA ASP A 69 11.51 -12.09 10.90
C ASP A 69 11.34 -12.55 9.44
N THR A 70 12.19 -12.04 8.54
CA THR A 70 12.11 -12.36 7.12
C THR A 70 12.77 -13.68 6.75
N THR A 71 12.79 -14.67 7.64
CA THR A 71 13.37 -15.98 7.36
C THR A 71 12.71 -16.60 6.12
N PRO A 72 13.48 -17.00 5.07
CA PRO A 72 12.92 -17.51 3.82
C PRO A 72 12.02 -18.74 3.98
N MET A 73 12.23 -19.52 5.04
CA MET A 73 11.41 -20.69 5.39
C MET A 73 9.94 -20.35 5.66
N ASN A 74 9.61 -19.09 5.92
CA ASN A 74 8.23 -18.64 6.14
C ASN A 74 7.78 -17.56 5.12
N SER A 75 8.31 -17.62 3.89
CA SER A 75 8.03 -16.62 2.85
C SER A 75 6.56 -16.54 2.41
N LEU A 76 5.74 -17.55 2.71
CA LEU A 76 4.29 -17.56 2.47
C LEU A 76 3.46 -17.18 3.71
N ALA A 77 4.09 -16.66 4.78
CA ALA A 77 3.35 -16.10 5.90
C ALA A 77 2.55 -14.87 5.49
N LYS A 78 1.36 -14.74 6.09
CA LYS A 78 0.61 -13.49 6.11
C LYS A 78 1.37 -12.40 6.88
N PRO A 79 1.12 -11.12 6.61
CA PRO A 79 1.72 -10.04 7.40
C PRO A 79 1.32 -10.16 8.87
N ASP A 80 2.25 -9.80 9.76
CA ASP A 80 1.99 -9.68 11.20
C ASP A 80 1.07 -8.49 11.50
N TYR A 81 1.20 -7.42 10.71
CA TYR A 81 0.41 -6.21 10.84
C TYR A 81 -0.11 -5.74 9.48
N GLU A 82 -1.38 -5.33 9.44
CA GLU A 82 -2.00 -4.63 8.32
C GLU A 82 -2.55 -3.29 8.83
N ILE A 83 -2.04 -2.17 8.31
CA ILE A 83 -2.34 -0.82 8.81
C ILE A 83 -2.94 0.00 7.68
N GLU A 84 -4.07 0.66 7.90
CA GLU A 84 -4.67 1.55 6.90
C GLU A 84 -3.72 2.72 6.61
N ALA A 85 -3.21 2.81 5.38
CA ALA A 85 -2.23 3.81 4.98
C ALA A 85 -2.76 5.24 5.18
N ALA A 86 -4.05 5.45 4.93
CA ALA A 86 -4.71 6.75 5.09
C ALA A 86 -4.62 7.29 6.54
N LYS A 87 -4.66 6.42 7.56
CA LYS A 87 -4.55 6.84 8.97
C LYS A 87 -3.15 7.35 9.32
N ILE A 88 -2.14 6.88 8.59
CA ILE A 88 -0.74 7.21 8.83
C ILE A 88 -0.30 8.40 7.98
N LEU A 89 -0.67 8.37 6.69
CA LEU A 89 -0.19 9.34 5.71
C LEU A 89 -1.04 10.61 5.65
N ALA A 90 -2.23 10.66 6.26
CA ALA A 90 -3.09 11.86 6.22
C ALA A 90 -2.35 13.19 6.49
N PRO A 91 -1.41 13.29 7.45
CA PRO A 91 -0.64 14.52 7.68
C PRO A 91 0.36 14.88 6.56
N TYR A 92 0.77 13.87 5.78
CA TYR A 92 1.79 13.96 4.73
C TYR A 92 1.21 14.12 3.33
N LEU A 93 -0.10 13.83 3.17
CA LEU A 93 -0.78 14.05 1.90
C LEU A 93 -0.80 15.55 1.60
N LYS A 94 -0.11 15.94 0.54
CA LYS A 94 -0.19 17.31 0.03
C LYS A 94 -1.66 17.61 -0.27
N PRO A 95 -2.22 18.75 0.20
CA PRO A 95 -3.54 19.18 -0.22
C PRO A 95 -3.55 19.20 -1.74
N THR A 96 -4.24 18.24 -2.34
CA THR A 96 -4.37 18.20 -3.78
C THR A 96 -5.08 19.50 -4.14
N ARG A 97 -4.43 20.38 -4.91
CA ARG A 97 -5.08 21.57 -5.47
C ARG A 97 -6.23 21.08 -6.36
N SER A 98 -7.41 20.82 -5.77
CA SER A 98 -8.72 20.67 -6.40
C SER A 98 -9.68 19.83 -5.54
N LEU A 99 -10.16 20.38 -4.41
CA LEU A 99 -11.53 20.09 -3.95
C LEU A 99 -12.53 21.17 -4.44
N ASN A 100 -12.05 22.30 -4.97
CA ASN A 100 -12.92 23.33 -5.55
C ASN A 100 -13.45 22.98 -6.96
N ASN A 101 -12.88 21.99 -7.67
CA ASN A 101 -13.43 21.56 -8.97
C ASN A 101 -14.39 20.35 -8.87
N LEU A 102 -14.67 19.81 -7.69
CA LEU A 102 -15.61 18.67 -7.54
C LEU A 102 -17.08 19.06 -7.66
N ARG A 103 -17.41 20.36 -7.67
CA ARG A 103 -18.77 20.82 -8.00
C ARG A 103 -19.15 20.58 -9.48
N SER A 104 -18.18 20.37 -10.39
CA SER A 104 -18.49 20.11 -11.80
C SER A 104 -18.81 18.63 -12.12
N CYS A 105 -18.53 17.69 -11.21
CA CYS A 105 -18.74 16.27 -11.46
C CYS A 105 -20.14 15.75 -11.05
N LEU A 106 -20.86 16.51 -10.22
CA LEU A 106 -22.23 16.18 -9.80
C LEU A 106 -23.31 16.78 -10.73
N GLU A 107 -22.91 17.61 -11.71
CA GLU A 107 -23.82 18.28 -12.64
C GLU A 107 -23.68 17.76 -14.09
N ILE A 108 -23.53 16.44 -14.29
CA ILE A 108 -23.79 15.84 -15.60
C ILE A 108 -25.28 15.49 -15.69
N PRO A 109 -26.10 16.13 -16.54
CA PRO A 109 -27.48 15.73 -16.77
C PRO A 109 -27.49 14.36 -17.48
N GLY A 110 -27.87 13.29 -16.80
CA GLY A 110 -28.08 11.99 -17.45
C GLY A 110 -28.09 10.76 -16.55
N VAL A 111 -27.50 10.80 -15.36
CA VAL A 111 -27.33 9.59 -14.52
C VAL A 111 -28.58 9.24 -13.69
N LEU A 112 -29.53 10.16 -13.56
CA LEU A 112 -30.74 9.99 -12.74
C LEU A 112 -31.94 9.30 -13.42
N ARG A 113 -31.76 8.67 -14.61
CA ARG A 113 -32.86 7.97 -15.32
C ARG A 113 -32.81 6.44 -15.32
N ALA A 114 -31.92 5.80 -14.56
CA ALA A 114 -31.81 4.33 -14.55
C ALA A 114 -32.42 3.64 -13.31
N ARG A 115 -33.36 4.28 -12.59
CA ARG A 115 -34.13 3.64 -11.51
C ARG A 115 -35.60 4.05 -11.49
N ALA A 116 -36.32 3.77 -12.57
CA ALA A 116 -37.76 3.59 -12.52
C ALA A 116 -38.26 2.84 -13.76
N LYS A 117 -39.04 1.77 -13.54
CA LYS A 117 -39.77 0.90 -14.48
C LYS A 117 -39.01 -0.29 -15.07
N ALA A 118 -39.23 -1.45 -14.44
CA ALA A 118 -39.66 -2.67 -15.15
C ALA A 118 -40.26 -3.68 -14.15
N ARG A 119 -41.59 -3.66 -13.99
CA ARG A 119 -42.39 -4.75 -13.41
C ARG A 119 -43.46 -5.12 -14.45
N ARG A 120 -43.54 -6.43 -14.78
CA ARG A 120 -44.50 -7.13 -15.68
C ARG A 120 -44.34 -6.79 -17.16
N THR A 121 -44.06 -7.75 -18.04
CA THR A 121 -45.04 -8.75 -18.53
C THR A 121 -44.43 -10.14 -18.82
N ARG A 122 -45.29 -11.18 -18.75
CA ARG A 122 -45.02 -12.59 -19.10
C ARG A 122 -45.33 -12.85 -20.58
N ARG A 123 -44.45 -13.54 -21.33
CA ARG A 123 -44.76 -14.70 -22.21
C ARG A 123 -43.51 -15.29 -22.92
N ALA A 124 -43.35 -16.61 -22.79
CA ALA A 124 -42.78 -17.64 -23.70
C ALA A 124 -41.33 -17.57 -24.28
N LYS A 125 -40.47 -18.45 -23.71
CA LYS A 125 -39.46 -19.43 -24.23
C LYS A 125 -38.87 -19.31 -25.69
N PRO A 126 -37.74 -20.01 -25.99
CA PRO A 126 -36.46 -20.16 -25.27
C PRO A 126 -35.23 -20.01 -26.22
N ALA A 127 -34.01 -19.84 -25.67
CA ALA A 127 -32.76 -20.50 -26.10
C ALA A 127 -31.51 -19.73 -25.63
N ILE A 128 -30.45 -20.52 -25.36
CA ILE A 128 -29.04 -20.17 -25.14
C ILE A 128 -28.67 -19.74 -23.71
N LEU A 129 -28.23 -20.75 -22.95
CA LEU A 129 -27.37 -20.59 -21.78
C LEU A 129 -26.02 -20.03 -22.23
N LEU A 130 -25.72 -18.78 -21.86
CA LEU A 130 -24.37 -18.26 -21.77
C LEU A 130 -24.20 -17.63 -20.38
N ASN A 131 -23.53 -18.43 -19.54
CA ASN A 131 -22.61 -18.07 -18.48
C ASN A 131 -22.82 -16.72 -17.75
N MET A 132 -23.32 -16.81 -16.51
CA MET A 132 -23.34 -15.72 -15.53
C MET A 132 -21.95 -15.60 -14.87
N GLY A 133 -21.11 -14.71 -15.39
CA GLY A 133 -19.91 -14.19 -14.71
C GLY A 133 -20.18 -12.80 -14.14
N GLY A 134 -19.96 -12.63 -12.83
CA GLY A 134 -20.45 -11.53 -12.01
C GLY A 134 -20.07 -10.11 -12.45
N PHE A 135 -21.04 -9.20 -12.35
CA PHE A 135 -20.84 -7.77 -12.36
C PHE A 135 -20.07 -7.33 -11.11
N ALA A 136 -18.75 -7.23 -11.21
CA ALA A 136 -17.97 -6.39 -10.30
C ALA A 136 -18.36 -4.93 -10.57
N GLN A 137 -18.98 -4.27 -9.59
CA GLN A 137 -19.26 -2.84 -9.62
C GLN A 137 -17.94 -2.07 -9.75
N ARG A 138 -17.60 -1.66 -10.97
CA ARG A 138 -16.49 -0.74 -11.22
C ARG A 138 -16.94 0.65 -10.75
N ARG A 139 -16.29 1.21 -9.72
CA ARG A 139 -16.45 2.64 -9.40
C ARG A 139 -15.97 3.47 -10.61
N PRO A 140 -16.63 4.61 -10.93
CA PRO A 140 -16.23 5.44 -12.05
C PRO A 140 -14.82 6.04 -11.84
N PRO A 141 -14.02 6.23 -12.90
CA PRO A 141 -12.60 6.60 -12.83
C PRO A 141 -12.28 7.94 -12.14
N CYS A 142 -13.28 8.81 -11.98
CA CYS A 142 -13.14 10.13 -11.36
C CYS A 142 -13.23 10.13 -9.82
N LEU A 143 -13.53 8.99 -9.19
CA LEU A 143 -13.58 8.82 -7.74
C LEU A 143 -12.29 8.26 -7.14
N GLN A 144 -11.19 8.27 -7.90
CA GLN A 144 -9.87 7.91 -7.37
C GLN A 144 -9.01 9.16 -7.32
N PRO A 145 -8.53 9.58 -6.14
CA PRO A 145 -7.39 10.46 -6.05
C PRO A 145 -6.22 9.71 -6.72
N ARG A 146 -5.94 10.00 -7.99
CA ARG A 146 -4.69 9.60 -8.62
C ARG A 146 -3.64 10.54 -8.10
N GLU A 147 -3.14 10.26 -6.90
CA GLU A 147 -1.78 10.68 -6.58
C GLU A 147 -0.90 10.06 -7.65
N SER A 148 -0.05 10.88 -8.29
CA SER A 148 0.96 10.35 -9.19
C SER A 148 1.77 9.30 -8.41
N HIS A 149 2.32 8.29 -9.10
CA HIS A 149 3.21 7.31 -8.45
C HIS A 149 4.27 7.98 -7.56
N GLN A 150 4.75 9.15 -7.99
CA GLN A 150 5.68 9.97 -7.22
C GLN A 150 5.08 10.56 -5.93
N GLY A 151 3.85 11.10 -5.98
CA GLY A 151 3.24 11.78 -4.82
C GLY A 151 2.97 10.87 -3.62
N PHE A 152 2.57 9.62 -3.88
CA PHE A 152 2.37 8.63 -2.82
C PHE A 152 3.71 8.23 -2.17
N SER A 153 4.72 7.89 -2.99
CA SER A 153 6.04 7.53 -2.50
C SER A 153 6.70 8.67 -1.71
N ASP A 154 6.57 9.92 -2.17
CA ASP A 154 7.09 11.10 -1.47
C ASP A 154 6.44 11.26 -0.08
N SER A 155 5.13 11.03 0.03
CA SER A 155 4.38 11.13 1.29
C SER A 155 4.82 10.04 2.26
N PHE A 156 5.00 8.82 1.76
CA PHE A 156 5.52 7.71 2.55
C PHE A 156 6.96 7.96 3.01
N TYR A 157 7.83 8.44 2.13
CA TYR A 157 9.23 8.74 2.46
C TYR A 157 9.34 9.81 3.55
N SER A 158 8.55 10.89 3.41
CA SER A 158 8.52 11.97 4.41
C SER A 158 8.08 11.45 5.78
N TRP A 159 7.03 10.62 5.81
CA TRP A 159 6.60 9.95 7.04
C TRP A 159 7.70 9.07 7.63
N LEU A 160 8.35 8.25 6.81
CA LEU A 160 9.39 7.32 7.28
C LEU A 160 10.62 8.06 7.82
N GLU A 161 11.07 9.14 7.17
CA GLU A 161 12.14 9.99 7.69
C GLU A 161 11.78 10.61 9.04
N ASP A 162 10.55 11.11 9.19
CA ASP A 162 10.08 11.70 10.45
C ASP A 162 10.10 10.67 11.57
N ILE A 163 9.62 9.44 11.33
CA ILE A 163 9.64 8.36 12.33
C ILE A 163 11.09 7.99 12.70
N VAL A 164 11.99 7.90 11.74
CA VAL A 164 13.41 7.55 11.99
C VAL A 164 14.14 8.64 12.76
N ARG A 165 13.81 9.92 12.55
CA ARG A 165 14.51 11.07 13.15
C ARG A 165 13.90 11.58 14.45
N THR A 166 12.62 11.31 14.69
CA THR A 166 11.89 11.88 15.83
C THR A 166 11.95 10.98 17.06
N ASP A 167 12.14 11.60 18.23
CA ASP A 167 11.97 10.97 19.54
C ASP A 167 10.48 10.80 19.88
N LEU A 168 9.90 9.68 19.47
CA LEU A 168 8.53 9.29 19.80
C LEU A 168 8.50 8.63 21.17
N GLN A 169 7.59 9.08 22.02
CA GLN A 169 7.35 8.50 23.34
C GLN A 169 6.11 7.61 23.27
N GLN A 170 6.25 6.34 23.63
CA GLN A 170 5.16 5.35 23.55
C GLN A 170 3.89 5.81 24.29
N ASN A 171 4.04 6.50 25.42
CA ASN A 171 2.91 6.95 26.26
C ASN A 171 2.12 8.15 25.69
N SER A 172 2.61 8.78 24.61
CA SER A 172 1.99 9.97 24.03
C SER A 172 1.87 9.89 22.51
N VAL A 173 2.10 8.72 21.91
CA VAL A 173 1.99 8.54 20.46
C VAL A 173 0.51 8.41 20.04
N ASP A 174 0.21 8.84 18.82
CA ASP A 174 -1.09 8.56 18.18
C ASP A 174 -1.38 7.05 18.22
N PRO A 175 -2.58 6.60 18.65
CA PRO A 175 -2.94 5.18 18.65
C PRO A 175 -2.74 4.46 17.30
N ASN A 176 -2.82 5.18 16.18
CA ASN A 176 -2.58 4.62 14.85
C ASN A 176 -1.10 4.27 14.61
N LEU A 177 -0.17 4.76 15.44
CA LEU A 177 1.25 4.47 15.39
C LEU A 177 1.69 3.46 16.45
N GLN A 178 0.79 2.99 17.31
CA GLN A 178 1.12 2.06 18.41
C GLN A 178 1.79 0.76 17.90
N TRP A 179 1.41 0.29 16.71
CA TRP A 179 2.00 -0.89 16.08
C TRP A 179 3.52 -0.77 15.85
N LEU A 180 4.07 0.45 15.73
CA LEU A 180 5.52 0.65 15.59
C LEU A 180 6.27 0.17 16.83
N PHE A 181 5.73 0.43 18.02
CA PHE A 181 6.30 -0.01 19.30
C PHE A 181 5.98 -1.49 19.57
N ASP A 182 4.73 -1.90 19.35
CA ASP A 182 4.30 -3.29 19.61
C ASP A 182 5.06 -4.31 18.74
N SER A 183 5.47 -3.90 17.55
CA SER A 183 6.28 -4.71 16.63
C SER A 183 7.79 -4.68 16.95
N GLY A 184 8.26 -3.75 17.79
CA GLY A 184 9.68 -3.46 18.01
C GLY A 184 10.36 -2.70 16.86
N LEU A 185 9.58 -2.28 15.84
CA LEU A 185 10.13 -1.64 14.65
C LEU A 185 10.71 -0.27 14.99
N TYR A 186 10.02 0.51 15.83
CA TYR A 186 10.49 1.86 16.20
C TYR A 186 11.87 1.79 16.86
N GLU A 187 12.04 0.91 17.85
CA GLU A 187 13.30 0.70 18.57
C GLU A 187 14.43 0.27 17.63
N ALA A 188 14.10 -0.51 16.59
CA ALA A 188 15.08 -0.97 15.62
C ALA A 188 15.58 0.15 14.69
N ILE A 189 14.72 1.12 14.34
CA ILE A 189 15.05 2.13 13.31
C ILE A 189 15.25 3.54 13.85
N ALA A 190 14.87 3.83 15.09
CA ALA A 190 15.00 5.15 15.70
C ALA A 190 16.45 5.63 15.67
N HIS A 191 16.65 6.90 15.33
CA HIS A 191 17.94 7.56 15.14
C HIS A 191 18.82 6.94 14.05
N GLY A 192 18.21 6.13 13.18
CA GLY A 192 18.85 5.48 12.06
C GLY A 192 19.04 6.38 10.84
N SER A 193 19.14 5.74 9.68
CA SER A 193 19.19 6.42 8.39
C SER A 193 18.35 5.72 7.34
N VAL A 194 17.70 6.51 6.49
CA VAL A 194 16.92 6.03 5.34
C VAL A 194 17.77 6.20 4.08
N ALA A 195 17.82 5.17 3.24
CA ALA A 195 18.46 5.20 1.94
C ALA A 195 17.45 4.82 0.86
N ILE A 196 17.35 5.65 -0.18
CA ILE A 196 16.59 5.33 -1.39
C ILE A 196 17.54 4.62 -2.33
N GLU A 197 17.16 3.44 -2.82
CA GLU A 197 17.95 2.74 -3.82
C GLU A 197 17.29 2.99 -5.19
N ASP A 198 17.72 4.05 -5.86
CA ASP A 198 17.29 4.30 -7.22
C ASP A 198 17.81 3.19 -8.14
N THR A 199 16.91 2.57 -8.89
CA THR A 199 17.29 1.65 -9.96
C THR A 199 17.91 2.47 -11.09
N VAL A 200 19.24 2.54 -11.13
CA VAL A 200 20.02 3.14 -12.23
C VAL A 200 19.88 2.32 -13.50
#